data_AF-A0A7S3Q334-F1
#
_entry.id   AF-A0A7S3Q334-F1
#
_cell.length_a   1.000
_cell.length_b   1.000
_cell.length_c   1.000
_cell.angle_alpha   90.00
_cell.angle_beta   90.00
_cell.angle_gamma   90.00
#
_symmetry.space_group_name_H-M   'P 1'
#
loop_
_entity.id
_entity.type
_entity.pdbx_description
1 polymer ?
#
loop_
_entity_poly.entity_id
_entity_poly.type
_entity_poly.pdbx_seq_one_letter_code
_entity_poly.pdbx_strand_id
1 'polypeptide(L)'
;DNIAGLEEQLSSIKFEHPEHFRPTMPRFTNISSTSEMLKALVDLDTRSQLCHSNGINNTLALSVGLSHIGMRHSSLQLLASAGSLLGTVSEEDKIKLSNQWAEETWRLYQWDNSLLSPETLQPGSFQESQQRQNCGPKLNFERLFQEKVGFQIALKNSMSSLIEDDFPSFNIHLFQARNSFLENLNTSVGSSTPLIELNGHSIRACILNEMEDLSNVLSGSKPASEWMKKWCSDRNILTNALNINAPFDDIEMAMATREIFVKMIYRKHGENRNDDIGQNVRKHMWRICSLSRYHKRAFVARSALERLREFDKANSVVFENRDLQVIESTQFSLEEARIAHCSGSTTVAIRSCKEIIKSLDRVGIGDVSEELQGLRVEVQLQCAEWSILYPTETSTAILKHFLEPAAQLAKTLHNKRSDGLPQKWSSLLSTANFALADFVFKLYDTIEKRLETKEWKMLQKAASGRKDEYNQLIEQNSSSKKSPKKGSKEYDFLLNVQKEARRLAVEVDNDTREIDGVLVSLKKYRK
;
A
#
# COMPACT_ATOMS: atom_id res chain seq x y z
N ASP A 1 17.89 -13.33 31.29
CA ASP A 1 19.32 -13.20 31.63
C ASP A 1 20.30 -13.25 30.45
N ASN A 2 19.93 -13.76 29.27
CA ASN A 2 20.82 -13.86 28.08
C ASN A 2 20.71 -12.70 27.05
N ILE A 3 19.99 -11.61 27.37
CA ILE A 3 19.71 -10.51 26.42
C ILE A 3 20.64 -9.31 26.61
N ALA A 4 21.20 -9.12 27.82
CA ALA A 4 22.03 -7.96 28.16
C ALA A 4 23.34 -7.89 27.36
N GLY A 5 23.96 -9.02 27.03
CA GLY A 5 25.17 -9.06 26.19
C GLY A 5 24.92 -8.73 24.71
N LEU A 6 23.72 -8.99 24.22
CA LEU A 6 23.28 -8.63 22.85
C LEU A 6 22.88 -7.15 22.74
N GLU A 7 22.39 -6.56 23.83
CA GLU A 7 22.01 -5.14 23.92
C GLU A 7 23.20 -4.19 23.72
N GLU A 8 24.35 -4.52 24.32
CA GLU A 8 25.56 -3.71 24.24
C GLU A 8 26.20 -3.78 22.84
N GLN A 9 26.09 -4.92 22.16
CA GLN A 9 26.72 -5.14 20.84
C GLN A 9 25.86 -4.67 19.67
N LEU A 10 24.53 -4.74 19.76
CA LEU A 10 23.63 -4.27 18.70
C LEU A 10 23.40 -2.75 18.71
N SER A 11 23.71 -2.06 19.82
CA SER A 11 23.64 -0.59 19.90
C SER A 11 24.81 0.12 19.21
N SER A 12 25.91 -0.58 18.92
CA SER A 12 27.13 -0.04 18.29
C SER A 12 27.22 -0.30 16.78
N ILE A 13 26.32 -1.10 16.20
CA ILE A 13 26.29 -1.38 14.77
C ILE A 13 25.52 -0.27 14.04
N LYS A 14 26.24 0.71 13.51
CA LYS A 14 25.71 1.55 12.42
C LYS A 14 25.76 0.72 11.13
N PHE A 15 24.63 0.59 10.46
CA PHE A 15 24.58 0.00 9.13
C PHE A 15 25.31 0.93 8.16
N GLU A 16 26.49 0.51 7.71
CA GLU A 16 27.12 1.12 6.55
C GLU A 16 26.34 0.71 5.29
N HIS A 17 26.12 1.70 4.43
CA HIS A 17 25.43 1.56 3.15
C HIS A 17 26.05 0.45 2.30
N PRO A 18 25.24 -0.43 1.66
CA PRO A 18 25.67 -1.07 0.43
C PRO A 18 25.62 -0.02 -0.68
N GLU A 19 26.74 0.70 -0.88
CA GLU A 19 27.01 1.34 -2.16
C GLU A 19 27.20 0.23 -3.22
N HIS A 20 26.79 0.55 -4.45
CA HIS A 20 26.78 -0.33 -5.63
C HIS A 20 25.55 -1.23 -5.79
N PHE A 21 24.41 -0.61 -6.12
CA PHE A 21 23.65 -0.89 -7.35
C PHE A 21 22.55 0.17 -7.47
N ARG A 22 22.90 1.35 -7.99
CA ARG A 22 21.91 2.31 -8.51
C ARG A 22 21.89 2.16 -10.02
N PRO A 23 20.81 1.69 -10.65
CA PRO A 23 20.55 2.06 -12.03
C PRO A 23 20.32 3.57 -12.03
N THR A 24 21.19 4.29 -12.73
CA THR A 24 21.01 5.70 -13.08
C THR A 24 19.79 5.83 -14.01
N MET A 25 18.60 5.82 -13.42
CA MET A 25 17.41 6.41 -14.02
C MET A 25 17.36 7.88 -13.58
N PRO A 26 17.00 8.82 -14.47
CA PRO A 26 16.93 10.23 -14.13
C PRO A 26 15.92 10.41 -12.99
N ARG A 27 16.44 10.95 -11.89
CA ARG A 27 15.69 11.34 -10.72
C ARG A 27 14.74 12.47 -11.08
N PHE A 28 13.44 12.18 -11.17
CA PHE A 28 12.43 13.16 -10.78
C PHE A 28 12.44 13.24 -9.25
N THR A 29 13.42 13.95 -8.71
CA THR A 29 13.56 14.25 -7.28
C THR A 29 12.45 15.19 -6.82
N ASN A 30 11.86 14.85 -5.67
CA ASN A 30 11.13 15.73 -4.76
C ASN A 30 9.98 16.53 -5.36
N ILE A 31 8.79 15.92 -5.37
CA ILE A 31 7.53 16.64 -5.22
C ILE A 31 6.91 16.10 -3.93
N SER A 32 7.12 16.83 -2.84
CA SER A 32 6.87 16.39 -1.46
C SER A 32 5.47 16.73 -0.94
N SER A 33 4.64 17.39 -1.75
CA SER A 33 3.26 17.70 -1.39
C SER A 33 2.36 17.74 -2.62
N THR A 34 1.09 17.40 -2.45
CA THR A 34 0.01 17.62 -3.43
C THR A 34 0.00 19.06 -3.95
N SER A 35 0.42 20.03 -3.13
CA SER A 35 0.58 21.43 -3.51
C SER A 35 1.68 21.67 -4.55
N GLU A 36 2.80 20.95 -4.51
CA GLU A 36 3.90 21.10 -5.47
C GLU A 36 3.55 20.44 -6.81
N MET A 37 2.83 19.31 -6.76
CA MET A 37 2.33 18.62 -7.96
C MET A 37 1.24 19.44 -8.67
N LEU A 38 0.32 20.02 -7.89
CA LEU A 38 -0.69 20.98 -8.37
C LEU A 38 -0.04 22.23 -8.96
N LYS A 39 0.98 22.80 -8.32
CA LYS A 39 1.73 23.95 -8.88
C LYS A 39 2.42 23.59 -10.20
N ALA A 40 3.08 22.44 -10.28
CA ALA A 40 3.71 21.98 -11.51
C ALA A 40 2.69 21.75 -12.64
N LEU A 41 1.50 21.23 -12.31
CA LEU A 41 0.40 21.03 -13.27
C LEU A 41 -0.24 22.33 -13.72
N VAL A 42 -0.45 23.29 -12.80
CA VAL A 42 -0.94 24.64 -13.12
C VAL A 42 0.08 25.37 -13.98
N ASP A 43 1.38 25.31 -13.65
CA ASP A 43 2.43 25.88 -14.49
C ASP A 43 2.48 25.23 -15.89
N LEU A 44 2.25 23.91 -15.99
CA LEU A 44 2.19 23.20 -17.27
C LEU A 44 0.94 23.59 -18.08
N ASP A 45 -0.21 23.71 -17.44
CA ASP A 45 -1.47 24.16 -18.05
C ASP A 45 -1.35 25.61 -18.54
N THR A 46 -0.78 26.50 -17.72
CA THR A 46 -0.55 27.90 -18.09
C THR A 46 0.40 28.00 -19.29
N ARG A 47 1.47 27.19 -19.32
CA ARG A 47 2.40 27.10 -20.47
C ARG A 47 1.74 26.47 -21.70
N SER A 48 0.86 25.50 -21.52
CA SER A 48 0.11 24.84 -22.59
C SER A 48 -0.88 25.80 -23.26
N GLN A 49 -1.63 26.58 -22.47
CA GLN A 49 -2.59 27.57 -22.94
C GLN A 49 -1.90 28.73 -23.71
N LEU A 50 -0.64 29.02 -23.40
CA LEU A 50 0.17 30.01 -24.14
C LEU A 50 0.60 29.50 -25.54
N CYS A 51 0.71 28.18 -25.76
CA CYS A 51 1.07 27.58 -27.04
C CYS A 51 -0.16 27.28 -27.91
N HIS A 52 -0.61 28.28 -28.68
CA HIS A 52 -1.86 28.27 -29.45
C HIS A 52 -1.95 27.23 -30.61
N SER A 53 -0.87 26.52 -30.96
CA SER A 53 -0.87 25.58 -32.08
C SER A 53 -1.14 24.11 -31.72
N ASN A 54 -1.11 23.72 -30.44
CA ASN A 54 -1.25 22.33 -29.97
C ASN A 54 -2.18 22.15 -28.74
N GLY A 55 -3.01 23.16 -28.44
CA GLY A 55 -3.75 23.26 -27.17
C GLY A 55 -4.56 22.01 -26.79
N ILE A 56 -5.23 21.35 -27.74
CA ILE A 56 -6.12 20.21 -27.45
C ILE A 56 -5.36 18.93 -27.14
N ASN A 57 -4.28 18.64 -27.87
CA ASN A 57 -3.45 17.48 -27.58
C ASN A 57 -2.78 17.61 -26.21
N ASN A 58 -2.36 18.82 -25.85
CA ASN A 58 -1.82 19.09 -24.52
C ASN A 58 -2.90 18.99 -23.44
N THR A 59 -4.12 19.49 -23.68
CA THR A 59 -5.25 19.33 -22.76
C THR A 59 -5.63 17.86 -22.57
N LEU A 60 -5.68 17.07 -23.65
CA LEU A 60 -5.93 15.62 -23.56
C LEU A 60 -4.83 14.93 -22.75
N ALA A 61 -3.56 15.23 -23.03
CA ALA A 61 -2.43 14.65 -22.30
C ALA A 61 -2.44 15.04 -20.81
N LEU A 62 -2.73 16.31 -20.50
CA LEU A 62 -2.88 16.81 -19.14
C LEU A 62 -4.06 16.15 -18.42
N SER A 63 -5.20 16.01 -19.10
CA SER A 63 -6.39 15.36 -18.57
C SER A 63 -6.12 13.89 -18.24
N VAL A 64 -5.48 13.15 -19.15
CA VAL A 64 -5.06 11.76 -18.93
C VAL A 64 -4.07 11.69 -17.76
N GLY A 65 -3.11 12.61 -17.68
CA GLY A 65 -2.17 12.71 -16.56
C GLY A 65 -2.88 12.92 -15.22
N LEU A 66 -3.84 13.86 -15.17
CA LEU A 66 -4.68 14.15 -14.00
C LEU A 66 -5.53 12.92 -13.61
N SER A 67 -6.10 12.23 -14.59
CA SER A 67 -6.85 10.98 -14.41
C SER A 67 -5.99 9.88 -13.79
N HIS A 68 -4.77 9.68 -14.31
CA HIS A 68 -3.82 8.68 -13.81
C HIS A 68 -3.31 8.95 -12.37
N ILE A 69 -3.37 10.19 -11.91
CA ILE A 69 -3.08 10.55 -10.51
C ILE A 69 -4.35 10.64 -9.64
N GLY A 70 -5.51 10.25 -10.17
CA GLY A 70 -6.79 10.22 -9.44
C GLY A 70 -7.48 11.58 -9.27
N MET A 71 -7.02 12.63 -9.94
CA MET A 71 -7.59 13.98 -9.91
C MET A 71 -8.69 14.18 -10.95
N ARG A 72 -9.71 13.31 -10.91
CA ARG A 72 -10.77 13.23 -11.94
C ARG A 72 -11.62 14.49 -12.06
N HIS A 73 -11.94 15.15 -10.94
CA HIS A 73 -12.69 16.39 -10.97
C HIS A 73 -11.92 17.52 -11.68
N SER A 74 -10.62 17.64 -11.41
CA SER A 74 -9.75 18.60 -12.10
C SER A 74 -9.59 18.25 -13.59
N SER A 75 -9.48 16.97 -13.93
CA SER A 75 -9.49 16.49 -15.32
C SER A 75 -10.80 16.90 -16.03
N LEU A 76 -11.97 16.71 -15.40
CA LEU A 76 -13.25 17.13 -15.97
C LEU A 76 -13.36 18.65 -16.18
N GLN A 77 -12.88 19.45 -15.23
CA GLN A 77 -12.87 20.91 -15.37
C GLN A 77 -11.97 21.35 -16.55
N LEU A 78 -10.84 20.68 -16.74
CA LEU A 78 -9.92 20.93 -17.86
C LEU A 78 -10.50 20.47 -19.21
N LEU A 79 -11.20 19.33 -19.26
CA LEU A 79 -11.93 18.89 -20.45
C LEU A 79 -13.10 19.83 -20.77
N ALA A 80 -13.76 20.35 -19.74
CA ALA A 80 -14.85 21.30 -19.87
C ALA A 80 -14.42 22.61 -20.54
N SER A 81 -13.27 23.14 -20.12
CA SER A 81 -12.72 24.36 -20.73
C SER A 81 -12.30 24.13 -22.17
N ALA A 82 -11.74 22.96 -22.51
CA ALA A 82 -11.39 22.60 -23.88
C ALA A 82 -12.60 22.43 -24.82
N GLY A 83 -13.77 22.09 -24.28
CA GLY A 83 -15.01 22.03 -25.05
C GLY A 83 -15.43 23.37 -25.66
N SER A 84 -15.00 24.50 -25.09
CA SER A 84 -15.27 25.82 -25.65
C SER A 84 -14.40 26.16 -26.87
N LEU A 85 -13.36 25.38 -27.15
CA LEU A 85 -12.40 25.56 -28.25
C LEU A 85 -12.67 24.66 -29.48
N LEU A 86 -13.79 23.92 -29.49
CA LEU A 86 -14.12 22.88 -30.49
C LEU A 86 -14.33 23.37 -31.94
N GLY A 87 -14.37 24.68 -32.18
CA GLY A 87 -14.71 25.25 -33.50
C GLY A 87 -13.69 25.00 -34.62
N THR A 88 -12.45 24.64 -34.29
CA THR A 88 -11.33 24.54 -35.27
C THR A 88 -10.63 23.17 -35.29
N VAL A 89 -11.29 22.13 -34.78
CA VAL A 89 -10.68 20.84 -34.41
C VAL A 89 -11.10 19.72 -35.37
N SER A 90 -10.19 18.76 -35.62
CA SER A 90 -10.50 17.54 -36.39
C SER A 90 -11.62 16.71 -35.73
N GLU A 91 -12.45 16.02 -36.52
CA GLU A 91 -13.50 15.15 -35.96
C GLU A 91 -12.93 14.00 -35.11
N GLU A 92 -11.75 13.48 -35.45
CA GLU A 92 -11.09 12.44 -34.67
C GLU A 92 -10.74 12.92 -33.25
N ASP A 93 -10.21 14.14 -33.11
CA ASP A 93 -9.85 14.69 -31.82
C ASP A 93 -11.08 15.06 -30.99
N LYS A 94 -12.18 15.47 -31.65
CA LYS A 94 -13.47 15.65 -30.97
C LYS A 94 -14.00 14.33 -30.41
N ILE A 95 -13.92 13.23 -31.17
CA ILE A 95 -14.32 11.89 -30.70
C ILE A 95 -13.46 11.44 -29.51
N LYS A 96 -12.13 11.65 -29.57
CA LYS A 96 -11.22 11.32 -28.45
C LYS A 96 -11.58 12.12 -27.19
N LEU A 97 -11.80 13.42 -27.34
CA LEU A 97 -12.14 14.30 -26.22
C LEU A 97 -13.50 13.98 -25.61
N SER A 98 -14.49 13.66 -26.46
CA SER A 98 -15.81 13.22 -26.02
C SER A 98 -15.76 11.88 -25.27
N ASN A 99 -14.95 10.92 -25.75
CA ASN A 99 -14.74 9.65 -25.03
C ASN A 99 -14.03 9.85 -23.69
N GLN A 100 -12.98 10.69 -23.63
CA GLN A 100 -12.30 10.98 -22.37
C GLN A 100 -13.24 11.66 -21.37
N TRP A 101 -14.02 12.64 -21.84
CA TRP A 101 -15.02 13.30 -21.00
C TRP A 101 -16.08 12.33 -20.49
N ALA A 102 -16.59 11.46 -21.36
CA ALA A 102 -17.55 10.43 -20.96
C ALA A 102 -16.97 9.48 -19.91
N GLU A 103 -15.71 9.07 -20.08
CA GLU A 103 -15.01 8.22 -19.13
C GLU A 103 -14.92 8.87 -17.75
N GLU A 104 -14.41 10.09 -17.68
CA GLU A 104 -14.30 10.79 -16.41
C GLU A 104 -15.67 11.08 -15.78
N THR A 105 -16.70 11.29 -16.61
CA THR A 105 -18.07 11.53 -16.13
C THR A 105 -18.68 10.29 -15.48
N TRP A 106 -18.64 9.12 -16.14
CA TRP A 106 -19.25 7.92 -15.53
C TRP A 106 -18.45 7.45 -14.31
N ARG A 107 -17.13 7.70 -14.26
CA ARG A 107 -16.32 7.39 -13.07
C ARG A 107 -16.74 8.22 -11.85
N LEU A 108 -17.40 9.38 -12.02
CA LEU A 108 -17.97 10.11 -10.88
C LEU A 108 -19.10 9.34 -10.19
N TYR A 109 -19.76 8.38 -10.83
CA TYR A 109 -20.77 7.54 -10.18
C TYR A 109 -20.18 6.71 -9.03
N GLN A 110 -18.86 6.50 -8.99
CA GLN A 110 -18.20 5.91 -7.81
C GLN A 110 -18.44 6.75 -6.55
N TRP A 111 -18.59 8.07 -6.67
CA TRP A 111 -18.84 9.00 -5.57
C TRP A 111 -20.32 9.38 -5.41
N ASP A 112 -21.22 8.72 -6.13
CA ASP A 112 -22.65 9.00 -6.02
C ASP A 112 -23.22 8.43 -4.71
N ASN A 113 -23.46 9.34 -3.76
CA ASN A 113 -24.02 9.00 -2.45
C ASN A 113 -25.42 8.40 -2.54
N SER A 114 -26.18 8.66 -3.61
CA SER A 114 -27.51 8.07 -3.80
C SER A 114 -27.45 6.55 -3.96
N LEU A 115 -26.30 6.01 -4.39
CA LEU A 115 -26.05 4.58 -4.54
C LEU A 115 -25.51 3.92 -3.26
N LEU A 116 -25.26 4.70 -2.19
CA LEU A 116 -24.67 4.20 -0.94
C LEU A 116 -25.72 3.76 0.09
N SER A 117 -27.01 4.02 -0.14
CA SER A 117 -28.09 3.68 0.79
C SER A 117 -29.13 2.80 0.11
N PRO A 118 -29.63 1.74 0.77
CA PRO A 118 -30.76 0.96 0.27
C PRO A 118 -32.02 1.81 0.13
N GLU A 119 -32.83 1.53 -0.89
CA GLU A 119 -34.13 2.18 -1.09
C GLU A 119 -35.10 1.91 0.08
N THR A 120 -34.95 0.75 0.74
CA THR A 120 -35.75 0.35 1.92
C THR A 120 -35.47 1.20 3.17
N LEU A 121 -34.29 1.83 3.25
CA LEU A 121 -33.86 2.65 4.39
C LEU A 121 -34.10 4.15 4.21
N GLN A 122 -34.72 4.59 3.10
CA GLN A 122 -35.10 5.99 2.90
C GLN A 122 -36.56 6.23 3.32
N PRO A 123 -36.83 6.83 4.49
CA PRO A 123 -38.18 7.21 4.87
C PRO A 123 -38.60 8.47 4.09
N GLY A 124 -39.46 8.31 3.08
CA GLY A 124 -40.37 9.37 2.65
C GLY A 124 -39.87 10.43 1.65
N SER A 125 -38.84 10.18 0.82
CA SER A 125 -38.40 11.14 -0.21
C SER A 125 -38.77 10.74 -1.64
N PHE A 126 -40.06 10.46 -1.89
CA PHE A 126 -40.58 10.41 -3.28
C PHE A 126 -40.56 11.79 -3.99
N GLN A 127 -40.05 12.84 -3.34
CA GLN A 127 -39.96 14.21 -3.86
C GLN A 127 -38.54 14.72 -4.15
N GLU A 128 -37.47 13.99 -3.82
CA GLU A 128 -36.08 14.42 -4.18
C GLU A 128 -35.61 13.91 -5.56
N SER A 129 -36.47 13.21 -6.30
CA SER A 129 -36.23 12.80 -7.69
C SER A 129 -35.94 13.97 -8.65
N GLN A 130 -36.15 15.22 -8.23
CA GLN A 130 -35.87 16.43 -9.02
C GLN A 130 -34.51 17.10 -8.74
N GLN A 131 -33.73 16.64 -7.75
CA GLN A 131 -32.30 17.00 -7.64
C GLN A 131 -31.37 15.95 -8.28
N ARG A 132 -31.89 15.12 -9.20
CA ARG A 132 -31.07 14.32 -10.13
C ARG A 132 -30.43 15.22 -11.19
N GLN A 133 -29.52 16.12 -10.82
CA GLN A 133 -28.72 16.87 -11.80
C GLN A 133 -27.32 17.18 -11.28
N ASN A 134 -26.35 16.82 -12.12
CA ASN A 134 -25.01 17.41 -12.23
C ASN A 134 -23.87 16.72 -11.46
N CYS A 135 -23.59 15.45 -11.79
CA CYS A 135 -22.20 14.97 -11.78
C CYS A 135 -21.43 15.63 -12.94
N GLY A 136 -21.05 16.90 -12.77
CA GLY A 136 -20.24 17.67 -13.72
C GLY A 136 -20.98 18.79 -14.47
N PRO A 137 -20.24 19.79 -15.01
CA PRO A 137 -20.83 20.86 -15.80
C PRO A 137 -21.57 20.26 -17.02
N LYS A 138 -22.86 20.58 -17.17
CA LYS A 138 -23.63 20.29 -18.37
C LYS A 138 -23.02 21.05 -19.55
N LEU A 139 -22.24 20.36 -20.36
CA LEU A 139 -21.70 20.91 -21.60
C LEU A 139 -22.51 20.40 -22.78
N ASN A 140 -22.67 21.25 -23.78
CA ASN A 140 -23.32 20.94 -25.06
C ASN A 140 -22.55 19.92 -25.93
N PHE A 141 -21.75 19.02 -25.34
CA PHE A 141 -21.14 17.90 -26.08
C PHE A 141 -22.23 16.98 -26.65
N GLU A 142 -23.33 16.77 -25.92
CA GLU A 142 -24.41 15.85 -26.32
C GLU A 142 -25.17 16.28 -27.59
N ARG A 143 -25.11 17.56 -27.99
CA ARG A 143 -25.73 18.04 -29.25
C ARG A 143 -24.79 18.01 -30.46
N LEU A 144 -23.49 17.79 -30.28
CA LEU A 144 -22.49 17.99 -31.34
C LEU A 144 -22.04 16.70 -32.05
N PHE A 145 -22.44 15.50 -31.59
CA PHE A 145 -21.89 14.24 -32.09
C PHE A 145 -23.01 13.23 -32.41
N GLN A 146 -23.48 13.21 -33.66
CA GLN A 146 -24.60 12.34 -34.09
C GLN A 146 -24.18 11.11 -34.92
N GLU A 147 -22.95 11.00 -35.45
CA GLU A 147 -22.65 9.95 -36.44
C GLU A 147 -21.81 8.77 -35.94
N LYS A 148 -21.04 8.91 -34.85
CA LYS A 148 -20.30 7.78 -34.26
C LYS A 148 -20.15 7.89 -32.75
N VAL A 149 -20.90 7.08 -32.01
CA VAL A 149 -20.82 7.02 -30.53
C VAL A 149 -19.63 6.16 -30.14
N GLY A 150 -18.66 6.75 -29.45
CA GLY A 150 -17.52 6.02 -28.90
C GLY A 150 -17.90 5.14 -27.72
N PHE A 151 -17.08 4.12 -27.45
CA PHE A 151 -17.33 3.11 -26.43
C PHE A 151 -17.64 3.70 -25.05
N GLN A 152 -16.85 4.70 -24.60
CA GLN A 152 -17.04 5.29 -23.26
C GLN A 152 -18.34 6.09 -23.15
N ILE A 153 -18.78 6.71 -24.24
CA ILE A 153 -20.06 7.44 -24.30
C ILE A 153 -21.23 6.46 -24.22
N ALA A 154 -21.20 5.39 -25.02
CA ALA A 154 -22.23 4.37 -25.00
C ALA A 154 -22.28 3.64 -23.64
N LEU A 155 -21.13 3.38 -23.03
CA LEU A 155 -21.03 2.79 -21.69
C LEU A 155 -21.62 3.72 -20.62
N LYS A 156 -21.26 5.02 -20.64
CA LYS A 156 -21.85 6.04 -19.76
C LYS A 156 -23.37 6.04 -19.89
N ASN A 157 -23.89 6.15 -21.11
CA ASN A 157 -25.34 6.21 -21.36
C ASN A 157 -26.05 4.94 -20.89
N SER A 158 -25.43 3.77 -21.08
CA SER A 158 -25.96 2.50 -20.57
C SER A 158 -26.03 2.50 -19.04
N MET A 159 -24.98 2.97 -18.35
CA MET A 159 -24.98 3.11 -16.89
C MET A 159 -26.07 4.07 -16.42
N SER A 160 -26.19 5.25 -17.04
CA SER A 160 -27.22 6.24 -16.70
C SER A 160 -28.63 5.64 -16.83
N SER A 161 -28.91 4.94 -17.94
CA SER A 161 -30.20 4.26 -18.13
C SER A 161 -30.47 3.20 -17.06
N LEU A 162 -29.46 2.44 -16.61
CA LEU A 162 -29.62 1.48 -15.51
C LEU A 162 -29.90 2.16 -14.16
N ILE A 163 -29.22 3.27 -13.85
CA ILE A 163 -29.46 4.04 -12.61
C ILE A 163 -30.89 4.59 -12.57
N GLU A 164 -31.43 4.93 -13.74
CA GLU A 164 -32.77 5.48 -13.91
C GLU A 164 -33.86 4.42 -14.09
N ASP A 165 -33.51 3.13 -14.05
CA ASP A 165 -34.40 1.99 -14.36
C ASP A 165 -35.05 2.06 -15.77
N ASP A 166 -34.43 2.76 -16.72
CA ASP A 166 -34.85 2.85 -18.12
C ASP A 166 -34.25 1.71 -18.96
N PHE A 167 -34.80 0.50 -18.80
CA PHE A 167 -34.36 -0.71 -19.51
C PHE A 167 -34.46 -0.63 -21.05
N PRO A 168 -35.50 0.01 -21.66
CA PRO A 168 -35.55 0.22 -23.10
C PRO A 168 -34.35 1.01 -23.63
N SER A 169 -34.04 2.18 -23.05
CA SER A 169 -32.88 2.98 -23.47
C SER A 169 -31.56 2.27 -23.17
N PHE A 170 -31.49 1.56 -22.04
CA PHE A 170 -30.32 0.73 -21.70
C PHE A 170 -29.98 -0.26 -22.81
N ASN A 171 -30.96 -1.01 -23.32
CA ASN A 171 -30.72 -2.00 -24.36
C ASN A 171 -30.18 -1.38 -25.66
N ILE A 172 -30.68 -0.18 -26.01
CA ILE A 172 -30.18 0.59 -27.17
C ILE A 172 -28.73 1.01 -26.94
N HIS A 173 -28.42 1.59 -25.78
CA HIS A 173 -27.07 2.06 -25.44
C HIS A 173 -26.07 0.92 -25.30
N LEU A 174 -26.48 -0.22 -24.73
CA LEU A 174 -25.64 -1.42 -24.61
C LEU A 174 -25.30 -1.99 -25.99
N PHE A 175 -26.28 -2.02 -26.89
CA PHE A 175 -26.06 -2.44 -28.28
C PHE A 175 -25.09 -1.50 -29.00
N GLN A 176 -25.20 -0.19 -28.80
CA GLN A 176 -24.23 0.78 -29.31
C GLN A 176 -22.82 0.55 -28.76
N ALA A 177 -22.70 0.27 -27.46
CA ALA A 177 -21.40 -0.02 -26.82
C ALA A 177 -20.76 -1.28 -27.39
N ARG A 178 -21.55 -2.33 -27.65
CA ARG A 178 -21.11 -3.56 -28.32
C ARG A 178 -20.62 -3.31 -29.75
N ASN A 179 -21.36 -2.54 -30.54
CA ASN A 179 -20.95 -2.22 -31.91
C ASN A 179 -19.66 -1.39 -31.92
N SER A 180 -19.56 -0.36 -31.07
CA SER A 180 -18.33 0.43 -30.93
C SER A 180 -17.14 -0.42 -30.49
N PHE A 181 -17.35 -1.37 -29.57
CA PHE A 181 -16.34 -2.34 -29.16
C PHE A 181 -15.89 -3.24 -30.31
N LEU A 182 -16.82 -3.81 -31.08
CA LEU A 182 -16.53 -4.71 -32.19
C LEU A 182 -15.82 -4.00 -33.35
N GLU A 183 -16.20 -2.77 -33.66
CA GLU A 183 -15.49 -1.94 -34.62
C GLU A 183 -14.03 -1.72 -34.20
N ASN A 184 -13.80 -1.31 -32.95
CA ASN A 184 -12.46 -1.12 -32.40
C ASN A 184 -11.66 -2.42 -32.40
N LEU A 185 -12.28 -3.54 -32.06
CA LEU A 185 -11.63 -4.85 -32.09
C LEU A 185 -11.23 -5.24 -33.53
N ASN A 186 -12.11 -5.04 -34.50
CA ASN A 186 -11.84 -5.36 -35.91
C ASN A 186 -10.73 -4.49 -36.51
N THR A 187 -10.68 -3.21 -36.13
CA THR A 187 -9.56 -2.33 -36.54
C THR A 187 -8.24 -2.77 -35.92
N SER A 188 -8.27 -3.24 -34.66
CA SER A 188 -7.07 -3.72 -33.98
C SER A 188 -6.57 -5.04 -34.59
N VAL A 189 -7.43 -6.06 -34.71
CA VAL A 189 -7.08 -7.42 -35.18
C VAL A 189 -6.55 -7.44 -36.63
N GLY A 190 -6.91 -6.47 -37.46
CA GLY A 190 -6.38 -6.32 -38.82
C GLY A 190 -4.94 -5.76 -38.89
N SER A 191 -4.46 -5.17 -37.79
CA SER A 191 -3.07 -4.77 -37.60
C SER A 191 -2.36 -5.81 -36.72
N SER A 192 -1.04 -5.93 -36.78
CA SER A 192 -0.25 -6.84 -35.92
C SER A 192 -0.29 -6.39 -34.45
N THR A 193 -1.48 -6.45 -33.83
CA THR A 193 -1.76 -5.89 -32.52
C THR A 193 -0.95 -6.62 -31.44
N PRO A 194 -0.28 -5.91 -30.53
CA PRO A 194 0.34 -6.52 -29.37
C PRO A 194 -0.70 -7.31 -28.54
N LEU A 195 -0.31 -8.48 -28.02
CA LEU A 195 -1.14 -9.32 -27.14
C LEU A 195 -1.70 -8.53 -25.93
N ILE A 196 -1.00 -7.49 -25.50
CA ILE A 196 -1.39 -6.60 -24.40
C ILE A 196 -2.71 -5.87 -24.72
N GLU A 197 -2.93 -5.47 -25.97
CA GLU A 197 -4.16 -4.78 -26.38
C GLU A 197 -5.36 -5.73 -26.42
N LEU A 198 -5.14 -7.01 -26.75
CA LEU A 198 -6.17 -8.05 -26.70
C LEU A 198 -6.68 -8.30 -25.27
N ASN A 199 -5.83 -8.12 -24.26
CA ASN A 199 -6.25 -8.19 -22.86
C ASN A 199 -7.22 -7.05 -22.51
N GLY A 200 -6.93 -5.83 -22.95
CA GLY A 200 -7.82 -4.69 -22.77
C GLY A 200 -9.18 -4.91 -23.44
N HIS A 201 -9.19 -5.48 -24.65
CA HIS A 201 -10.45 -5.87 -25.31
C HIS A 201 -11.22 -6.95 -24.54
N SER A 202 -10.53 -7.95 -24.01
CA SER A 202 -11.15 -9.01 -23.19
C SER A 202 -11.82 -8.44 -21.94
N ILE A 203 -11.17 -7.47 -21.28
CA ILE A 203 -11.73 -6.76 -20.12
C ILE A 203 -12.99 -5.97 -20.50
N ARG A 204 -12.97 -5.22 -21.61
CA ARG A 204 -14.14 -4.47 -22.10
C ARG A 204 -15.32 -5.39 -22.42
N ALA A 205 -15.06 -6.52 -23.08
CA ALA A 205 -16.10 -7.53 -23.34
C ALA A 205 -16.71 -8.08 -22.03
N CYS A 206 -15.88 -8.33 -21.02
CA CYS A 206 -16.35 -8.78 -19.72
C CYS A 206 -17.26 -7.76 -19.03
N ILE A 207 -16.90 -6.47 -19.08
CA ILE A 207 -17.74 -5.38 -18.54
C ILE A 207 -19.12 -5.37 -19.21
N LEU A 208 -19.18 -5.49 -20.54
CA LEU A 208 -20.44 -5.51 -21.27
C LEU A 208 -21.32 -6.70 -20.86
N ASN A 209 -20.72 -7.88 -20.70
CA ASN A 209 -21.44 -9.09 -20.27
C ASN A 209 -21.91 -8.98 -18.81
N GLU A 210 -21.09 -8.42 -17.94
CA GLU A 210 -21.42 -8.18 -16.53
C GLU A 210 -22.58 -7.17 -16.41
N MET A 211 -22.60 -6.14 -17.26
CA MET A 211 -23.67 -5.14 -17.34
C MET A 211 -25.00 -5.71 -17.86
N GLU A 212 -24.96 -6.60 -18.85
CA GLU A 212 -26.16 -7.32 -19.32
C GLU A 212 -26.69 -8.29 -18.26
N ASP A 213 -25.82 -9.00 -17.55
CA ASP A 213 -26.24 -9.81 -16.41
C ASP A 213 -26.84 -8.94 -15.28
N LEU A 214 -26.29 -7.74 -15.06
CA LEU A 214 -26.79 -6.80 -14.06
C LEU A 214 -28.21 -6.31 -14.40
N SER A 215 -28.52 -6.02 -15.66
CA SER A 215 -29.88 -5.58 -16.04
C SER A 215 -30.93 -6.65 -15.74
N ASN A 216 -30.57 -7.93 -15.90
CA ASN A 216 -31.43 -9.06 -15.53
C ASN A 216 -31.65 -9.13 -14.01
N VAL A 217 -30.66 -8.79 -13.20
CA VAL A 217 -30.81 -8.71 -11.74
C VAL A 217 -31.71 -7.54 -11.35
N LEU A 218 -31.41 -6.35 -11.88
CA LEU A 218 -32.16 -5.12 -11.54
C LEU A 218 -33.61 -5.17 -12.02
N SER A 219 -33.90 -5.88 -13.11
CA SER A 219 -35.28 -6.12 -13.57
C SER A 219 -36.02 -7.21 -12.76
N GLY A 220 -35.34 -7.90 -11.84
CA GLY A 220 -35.90 -9.01 -11.05
C GLY A 220 -35.91 -10.36 -11.78
N SER A 221 -35.32 -10.46 -12.97
CA SER A 221 -35.23 -11.68 -13.77
C SER A 221 -34.21 -12.69 -13.22
N LYS A 222 -33.22 -12.24 -12.44
CA LYS A 222 -32.21 -13.08 -11.76
C LYS A 222 -32.00 -12.62 -10.31
N PRO A 223 -31.68 -13.53 -9.38
CA PRO A 223 -31.39 -13.15 -7.99
C PRO A 223 -30.02 -12.46 -7.86
N ALA A 224 -29.96 -11.41 -7.03
CA ALA A 224 -28.73 -10.65 -6.77
C ALA A 224 -27.59 -11.51 -6.20
N SER A 225 -27.92 -12.50 -5.35
CA SER A 225 -26.94 -13.41 -4.74
C SER A 225 -26.20 -14.28 -5.78
N GLU A 226 -26.87 -14.68 -6.86
CA GLU A 226 -26.25 -15.45 -7.94
C GLU A 226 -25.25 -14.59 -8.71
N TRP A 227 -25.62 -13.33 -9.00
CA TRP A 227 -24.72 -12.37 -9.64
C TRP A 227 -23.49 -12.11 -8.78
N MET A 228 -23.67 -11.87 -7.47
CA MET A 228 -22.55 -11.68 -6.53
C MET A 228 -21.63 -12.89 -6.48
N LYS A 229 -22.19 -14.11 -6.40
CA LYS A 229 -21.39 -15.34 -6.41
C LYS A 229 -20.58 -15.49 -7.71
N LYS A 230 -21.15 -15.14 -8.85
CA LYS A 230 -20.48 -15.21 -10.16
C LYS A 230 -19.36 -14.17 -10.26
N TRP A 231 -19.67 -12.90 -9.99
CA TRP A 231 -18.79 -11.78 -10.34
C TRP A 231 -17.93 -11.26 -9.19
N CYS A 232 -18.28 -11.51 -7.93
CA CYS A 232 -17.50 -11.12 -6.75
C CYS A 232 -16.65 -12.26 -6.16
N SER A 233 -16.68 -13.46 -6.75
CA SER A 233 -15.81 -14.55 -6.30
C SER A 233 -14.31 -14.26 -6.54
N ASP A 234 -13.45 -14.76 -5.66
CA ASP A 234 -11.98 -14.59 -5.77
C ASP A 234 -11.39 -15.15 -7.06
N ARG A 235 -12.12 -16.00 -7.80
CA ARG A 235 -11.67 -16.59 -9.08
C ARG A 235 -12.16 -15.83 -10.32
N ASN A 236 -12.75 -14.65 -10.14
CA ASN A 236 -13.31 -13.88 -11.25
C ASN A 236 -12.21 -13.34 -12.20
N ILE A 237 -12.64 -12.81 -13.33
CA ILE A 237 -11.78 -12.29 -14.40
C ILE A 237 -10.92 -11.11 -13.94
N LEU A 238 -11.34 -10.31 -12.96
CA LEU A 238 -10.50 -9.24 -12.40
C LEU A 238 -9.35 -9.81 -11.56
N THR A 239 -9.59 -10.89 -10.81
CA THR A 239 -8.52 -11.60 -10.10
C THR A 239 -7.59 -12.34 -11.07
N ASN A 240 -8.12 -12.83 -12.19
CA ASN A 240 -7.30 -13.45 -13.25
C ASN A 240 -6.58 -12.43 -14.14
N ALA A 241 -7.10 -11.21 -14.31
CA ALA A 241 -6.46 -10.13 -15.07
C ALA A 241 -5.10 -9.74 -14.47
N LEU A 242 -4.93 -9.96 -13.17
CA LEU A 242 -3.65 -9.84 -12.46
C LEU A 242 -2.63 -10.90 -12.88
N ASN A 243 -3.09 -12.08 -13.31
CA ASN A 243 -2.25 -13.14 -13.82
C ASN A 243 -1.93 -12.97 -15.32
N ILE A 244 -2.63 -12.08 -16.03
CA ILE A 244 -2.55 -11.92 -17.49
C ILE A 244 -1.71 -10.69 -17.90
N ASN A 245 -1.04 -10.02 -16.95
CA ASN A 245 -0.22 -8.81 -17.21
C ASN A 245 -0.97 -7.71 -17.96
N ALA A 246 -2.27 -7.53 -17.69
CA ALA A 246 -3.04 -6.43 -18.28
C ALA A 246 -2.55 -5.07 -17.76
N PRO A 247 -2.60 -3.98 -18.58
CA PRO A 247 -2.32 -2.64 -18.11
C PRO A 247 -3.22 -2.27 -16.93
N PHE A 248 -2.66 -1.61 -15.91
CA PHE A 248 -3.42 -1.23 -14.72
C PHE A 248 -4.63 -0.37 -15.07
N ASP A 249 -4.56 0.47 -16.10
CA ASP A 249 -5.63 1.40 -16.46
C ASP A 249 -6.90 0.64 -16.92
N ASP A 250 -6.74 -0.49 -17.63
CA ASP A 250 -7.85 -1.38 -17.99
C ASP A 250 -8.41 -2.11 -16.76
N ILE A 251 -7.54 -2.55 -15.85
CA ILE A 251 -7.93 -3.18 -14.59
C ILE A 251 -8.71 -2.18 -13.71
N GLU A 252 -8.24 -0.93 -13.62
CA GLU A 252 -8.87 0.15 -12.87
C GLU A 252 -10.25 0.47 -13.45
N MET A 253 -10.37 0.57 -14.77
CA MET A 253 -11.66 0.79 -15.45
C MET A 253 -12.67 -0.30 -15.07
N ALA A 254 -12.27 -1.57 -15.11
CA ALA A 254 -13.16 -2.68 -14.78
C ALA A 254 -13.50 -2.75 -13.29
N MET A 255 -12.54 -2.44 -12.40
CA MET A 255 -12.80 -2.31 -10.97
C MET A 255 -13.77 -1.17 -10.65
N ALA A 256 -13.60 -0.01 -11.29
CA ALA A 256 -14.46 1.16 -11.12
C ALA A 256 -15.89 0.89 -11.62
N THR A 257 -16.00 0.24 -12.79
CA THR A 257 -17.28 -0.18 -13.35
C THR A 257 -18.00 -1.16 -12.42
N ARG A 258 -17.29 -2.18 -11.94
CA ARG A 258 -17.86 -3.15 -11.00
C ARG A 258 -18.25 -2.51 -9.67
N GLU A 259 -17.49 -1.52 -9.19
CA GLU A 259 -17.86 -0.76 -7.98
C GLU A 259 -19.24 -0.11 -8.12
N ILE A 260 -19.53 0.49 -9.29
CA ILE A 260 -20.84 1.07 -9.58
C ILE A 260 -21.92 -0.01 -9.62
N PHE A 261 -21.64 -1.16 -10.25
CA PHE A 261 -22.60 -2.27 -10.35
C PHE A 261 -22.98 -2.84 -8.99
N VAL A 262 -22.00 -3.13 -8.12
CA VAL A 262 -22.29 -3.65 -6.78
C VAL A 262 -23.06 -2.64 -5.93
N LYS A 263 -22.82 -1.33 -6.13
CA LYS A 263 -23.60 -0.26 -5.49
C LYS A 263 -25.03 -0.17 -6.01
N MET A 264 -25.26 -0.34 -7.32
CA MET A 264 -26.62 -0.41 -7.88
C MET A 264 -27.40 -1.60 -7.30
N ILE A 265 -26.76 -2.77 -7.20
CA ILE A 265 -27.37 -3.95 -6.57
C ILE A 265 -27.66 -3.68 -5.09
N TYR A 266 -26.71 -3.09 -4.35
CA TYR A 266 -26.90 -2.74 -2.94
C TYR A 266 -28.03 -1.74 -2.73
N ARG A 267 -28.13 -0.72 -3.57
CA ARG A 267 -29.24 0.24 -3.52
C ARG A 267 -30.60 -0.45 -3.66
N LYS A 268 -30.73 -1.40 -4.59
CA LYS A 268 -32.00 -2.05 -4.93
C LYS A 268 -32.38 -3.24 -4.04
N HIS A 269 -31.39 -3.99 -3.58
CA HIS A 269 -31.58 -5.26 -2.88
C HIS A 269 -30.90 -5.33 -1.51
N GLY A 270 -30.11 -4.34 -1.14
CA GLY A 270 -29.50 -4.27 0.18
C GLY A 270 -30.51 -3.93 1.27
N GLU A 271 -30.13 -4.23 2.49
CA GLU A 271 -30.86 -3.95 3.71
C GLU A 271 -29.97 -3.16 4.68
N ASN A 272 -28.68 -3.52 4.81
CA ASN A 272 -27.70 -2.82 5.66
C ASN A 272 -26.26 -3.23 5.31
N ARG A 273 -25.25 -2.54 5.87
CA ARG A 273 -23.83 -2.86 5.58
C ARG A 273 -23.38 -4.28 5.95
N ASN A 274 -24.08 -4.94 6.86
CA ASN A 274 -23.73 -6.26 7.40
C ASN A 274 -24.43 -7.41 6.68
N ASP A 275 -25.37 -7.12 5.79
CA ASP A 275 -25.92 -8.13 4.90
C ASP A 275 -24.84 -8.62 3.90
N ASP A 276 -25.15 -9.70 3.18
CA ASP A 276 -24.19 -10.30 2.24
C ASP A 276 -23.81 -9.31 1.11
N ILE A 277 -24.74 -8.49 0.63
CA ILE A 277 -24.52 -7.56 -0.48
C ILE A 277 -23.60 -6.41 -0.06
N GLY A 278 -23.88 -5.77 1.07
CA GLY A 278 -23.07 -4.73 1.69
C GLY A 278 -21.68 -5.22 2.06
N GLN A 279 -21.55 -6.44 2.59
CA GLN A 279 -20.23 -7.04 2.82
C GLN A 279 -19.45 -7.26 1.52
N ASN A 280 -20.13 -7.61 0.41
CA ASN A 280 -19.48 -7.70 -0.90
C ASN A 280 -19.03 -6.32 -1.43
N VAL A 281 -19.81 -5.25 -1.24
CA VAL A 281 -19.39 -3.87 -1.57
C VAL A 281 -18.13 -3.50 -0.79
N ARG A 282 -18.10 -3.76 0.52
CA ARG A 282 -16.93 -3.48 1.38
C ARG A 282 -15.70 -4.26 0.92
N LYS A 283 -15.84 -5.58 0.70
CA LYS A 283 -14.76 -6.43 0.20
C LYS A 283 -14.22 -5.94 -1.14
N HIS A 284 -15.10 -5.52 -2.05
CA HIS A 284 -14.69 -4.98 -3.35
C HIS A 284 -13.87 -3.69 -3.20
N MET A 285 -14.31 -2.74 -2.37
CA MET A 285 -13.54 -1.50 -2.15
C MET A 285 -12.19 -1.75 -1.45
N TRP A 286 -12.15 -2.64 -0.46
CA TRP A 286 -10.89 -3.10 0.14
C TRP A 286 -9.95 -3.71 -0.90
N ARG A 287 -10.50 -4.48 -1.84
CA ARG A 287 -9.73 -5.08 -2.93
C ARG A 287 -9.16 -4.03 -3.88
N ILE A 288 -9.95 -3.03 -4.27
CA ILE A 288 -9.47 -1.90 -5.08
C ILE A 288 -8.30 -1.20 -4.38
N CYS A 289 -8.44 -0.91 -3.08
CA CYS A 289 -7.40 -0.26 -2.29
C CYS A 289 -6.11 -1.09 -2.26
N SER A 290 -6.21 -2.36 -1.87
CA SER A 290 -5.06 -3.27 -1.81
C SER A 290 -4.37 -3.42 -3.16
N LEU A 291 -5.15 -3.54 -4.23
CA LEU A 291 -4.59 -3.78 -5.55
C LEU A 291 -3.94 -2.53 -6.14
N SER A 292 -4.56 -1.37 -5.96
CA SER A 292 -3.98 -0.09 -6.37
C SER A 292 -2.63 0.14 -5.68
N ARG A 293 -2.49 -0.24 -4.40
CA ARG A 293 -1.19 -0.22 -3.72
C ARG A 293 -0.17 -1.17 -4.32
N TYR A 294 -0.57 -2.40 -4.68
CA TYR A 294 0.32 -3.37 -5.32
C TYR A 294 0.91 -2.80 -6.64
N HIS A 295 0.10 -2.08 -7.41
CA HIS A 295 0.52 -1.39 -8.63
C HIS A 295 1.13 0.02 -8.39
N LYS A 296 1.45 0.37 -7.13
CA LYS A 296 2.05 1.66 -6.75
C LYS A 296 1.20 2.90 -7.10
N ARG A 297 -0.13 2.76 -7.12
CA ARG A 297 -1.10 3.83 -7.38
C ARG A 297 -1.72 4.34 -6.07
N ALA A 298 -0.94 5.10 -5.30
CA ALA A 298 -1.34 5.55 -3.96
C ALA A 298 -2.62 6.41 -3.94
N PHE A 299 -2.82 7.29 -4.94
CA PHE A 299 -4.01 8.14 -5.02
C PHE A 299 -5.29 7.34 -5.27
N VAL A 300 -5.26 6.35 -6.17
CA VAL A 300 -6.40 5.47 -6.44
C VAL A 300 -6.73 4.64 -5.19
N ALA A 301 -5.70 4.14 -4.48
CA ALA A 301 -5.89 3.43 -3.22
C ALA A 301 -6.54 4.30 -2.14
N ARG A 302 -6.05 5.55 -1.98
CA ARG A 302 -6.62 6.53 -1.04
C ARG A 302 -8.07 6.86 -1.36
N SER A 303 -8.36 7.12 -2.62
CA SER A 303 -9.70 7.42 -3.11
C SER A 303 -10.67 6.27 -2.82
N ALA A 304 -10.24 5.01 -3.03
CA ALA A 304 -11.05 3.84 -2.70
C ALA A 304 -11.29 3.70 -1.18
N LEU A 305 -10.27 3.97 -0.35
CA LEU A 305 -10.41 3.92 1.11
C LEU A 305 -11.35 5.01 1.64
N GLU A 306 -11.32 6.20 1.06
CA GLU A 306 -12.24 7.31 1.38
C GLU A 306 -13.68 6.95 1.05
N ARG A 307 -13.94 6.39 -0.14
CA ARG A 307 -15.29 5.90 -0.51
C ARG A 307 -15.78 4.77 0.39
N LEU A 308 -14.89 3.88 0.83
CA LEU A 308 -15.25 2.85 1.80
C LEU A 308 -15.67 3.46 3.14
N ARG A 309 -14.99 4.51 3.62
CA ARG A 309 -15.40 5.23 4.83
C ARG A 309 -16.76 5.88 4.68
N GLU A 310 -17.04 6.47 3.51
CA GLU A 310 -18.35 7.07 3.23
C GLU A 310 -19.45 6.01 3.22
N PHE A 311 -19.21 4.86 2.57
CA PHE A 311 -20.12 3.73 2.61
C PHE A 311 -20.38 3.22 4.04
N ASP A 312 -19.31 3.05 4.83
CA ASP A 312 -19.41 2.57 6.21
C ASP A 312 -20.14 3.59 7.10
N LYS A 313 -19.96 4.89 6.88
CA LYS A 313 -20.68 5.97 7.58
C LYS A 313 -22.16 5.99 7.22
N ALA A 314 -22.49 5.96 5.92
CA ALA A 314 -23.86 6.00 5.42
C ALA A 314 -24.72 4.84 5.93
N ASN A 315 -24.07 3.69 6.18
CA ASN A 315 -24.73 2.47 6.63
C ASN A 315 -24.36 2.07 8.07
N SER A 316 -23.82 3.00 8.85
CA SER A 316 -23.42 2.72 10.23
C SER A 316 -24.66 2.53 11.11
N VAL A 317 -24.94 1.28 11.46
CA VAL A 317 -25.70 0.98 12.68
C VAL A 317 -24.77 1.31 13.85
N VAL A 318 -25.23 2.16 14.79
CA VAL A 318 -24.48 2.50 16.01
C VAL A 318 -23.90 1.22 16.60
N PHE A 319 -22.57 1.11 16.60
CA PHE A 319 -21.92 -0.08 17.14
C PHE A 319 -22.21 -0.13 18.65
N GLU A 320 -23.02 -1.09 19.08
CA GLU A 320 -23.17 -1.38 20.50
C GLU A 320 -21.87 -1.96 21.09
N ASN A 321 -21.03 -2.58 20.24
CA ASN A 321 -19.78 -3.20 20.65
C ASN A 321 -18.56 -2.29 20.37
N ARG A 322 -17.96 -1.80 21.45
CA ARG A 322 -16.76 -0.95 21.45
C ARG A 322 -15.56 -1.60 20.76
N ASP A 323 -15.41 -2.92 20.85
CA ASP A 323 -14.25 -3.64 20.27
C ASP A 323 -14.29 -3.63 18.75
N LEU A 324 -15.47 -3.83 18.15
CA LEU A 324 -15.65 -3.78 16.70
C LEU A 324 -15.30 -2.40 16.13
N GLN A 325 -15.68 -1.34 16.84
CA GLN A 325 -15.33 0.03 16.46
C GLN A 325 -13.81 0.26 16.49
N VAL A 326 -13.13 -0.25 17.52
CA VAL A 326 -11.67 -0.15 17.62
C VAL A 326 -10.98 -0.96 16.52
N ILE A 327 -11.45 -2.18 16.23
CA ILE A 327 -10.93 -3.02 15.14
C ILE A 327 -11.04 -2.29 13.81
N GLU A 328 -12.23 -1.80 13.47
CA GLU A 328 -12.49 -1.13 12.19
C GLU A 328 -11.65 0.15 12.06
N SER A 329 -11.65 1.01 13.09
CA SER A 329 -10.80 2.22 13.10
C SER A 329 -9.33 1.89 12.91
N THR A 330 -8.85 0.82 13.55
CA THR A 330 -7.44 0.41 13.46
C THR A 330 -7.11 -0.14 12.07
N GLN A 331 -8.03 -0.89 11.44
CA GLN A 331 -7.86 -1.38 10.06
C GLN A 331 -7.75 -0.22 9.08
N PHE A 332 -8.61 0.79 9.20
CA PHE A 332 -8.52 2.00 8.39
C PHE A 332 -7.18 2.72 8.58
N SER A 333 -6.72 2.91 9.82
CA SER A 333 -5.44 3.57 10.10
C SER A 333 -4.24 2.76 9.59
N LEU A 334 -4.27 1.43 9.67
CA LEU A 334 -3.23 0.57 9.11
C LEU A 334 -3.18 0.70 7.58
N GLU A 335 -4.34 0.75 6.92
CA GLU A 335 -4.37 0.93 5.47
C GLU A 335 -3.88 2.32 5.05
N GLU A 336 -4.21 3.38 5.81
CA GLU A 336 -3.62 4.71 5.59
C GLU A 336 -2.10 4.70 5.70
N ALA A 337 -1.54 3.99 6.69
CA ALA A 337 -0.10 3.83 6.82
C ALA A 337 0.49 3.12 5.58
N ARG A 338 -0.17 2.06 5.08
CA ARG A 338 0.25 1.36 3.86
C ARG A 338 0.16 2.23 2.61
N ILE A 339 -0.85 3.10 2.51
CA ILE A 339 -0.97 4.08 1.42
C ILE A 339 0.13 5.13 1.52
N ALA A 340 0.43 5.64 2.72
CA ALA A 340 1.53 6.58 2.93
C ALA A 340 2.89 5.98 2.57
N HIS A 341 3.10 4.69 2.86
CA HIS A 341 4.29 3.97 2.40
C HIS A 341 4.32 3.90 0.86
N CYS A 342 3.18 3.55 0.24
CA CYS A 342 3.04 3.48 -1.22
C CYS A 342 3.31 4.84 -1.92
N SER A 343 2.98 5.97 -1.27
CA SER A 343 3.27 7.31 -1.79
C SER A 343 4.71 7.78 -1.55
N GLY A 344 5.58 6.94 -0.98
CA GLY A 344 6.96 7.29 -0.66
C GLY A 344 7.15 8.02 0.68
N SER A 345 6.09 8.19 1.47
CA SER A 345 6.13 8.83 2.79
C SER A 345 6.42 7.81 3.90
N THR A 346 7.52 7.05 3.78
CA THR A 346 7.86 5.93 4.68
C THR A 346 7.95 6.34 6.15
N THR A 347 8.50 7.52 6.45
CA THR A 347 8.62 8.00 7.85
C THR A 347 7.25 8.23 8.49
N VAL A 348 6.26 8.69 7.70
CA VAL A 348 4.88 8.83 8.13
C VAL A 348 4.26 7.46 8.37
N ALA A 349 4.45 6.54 7.43
CA ALA A 349 3.93 5.17 7.54
C ALA A 349 4.42 4.45 8.81
N ILE A 350 5.73 4.49 9.07
CA ILE A 350 6.33 3.88 10.28
C ILE A 350 5.81 4.56 11.56
N ARG A 351 5.69 5.90 11.57
CA ARG A 351 5.14 6.63 12.71
C ARG A 351 3.70 6.21 13.01
N SER A 352 2.86 6.13 11.97
CA SER A 352 1.47 5.69 12.09
C SER A 352 1.37 4.26 12.63
N CYS A 353 2.21 3.32 12.17
CA CYS A 353 2.25 1.98 12.75
C CYS A 353 2.61 2.00 14.24
N LYS A 354 3.60 2.80 14.66
CA LYS A 354 3.97 2.93 16.08
C LYS A 354 2.85 3.55 16.92
N GLU A 355 2.13 4.52 16.38
CA GLU A 355 0.98 5.13 17.05
C GLU A 355 -0.16 4.12 17.22
N ILE A 356 -0.42 3.31 16.19
CA ILE A 356 -1.38 2.19 16.26
C ILE A 356 -0.95 1.17 17.32
N ILE A 357 0.31 0.75 17.34
CA ILE A 357 0.80 -0.20 18.36
C ILE A 357 0.59 0.37 19.76
N LYS A 358 0.96 1.63 19.98
CA LYS A 358 0.76 2.32 21.26
C LYS A 358 -0.71 2.43 21.66
N SER A 359 -1.62 2.65 20.71
CA SER A 359 -3.06 2.72 21.02
C SER A 359 -3.59 1.35 21.42
N LEU A 360 -3.18 0.28 20.71
CA LEU A 360 -3.54 -1.10 21.03
C LEU A 360 -2.97 -1.56 22.38
N ASP A 361 -1.76 -1.13 22.74
CA ASP A 361 -1.14 -1.45 24.03
C ASP A 361 -1.95 -0.90 25.21
N ARG A 362 -2.61 0.26 25.03
CA ARG A 362 -3.46 0.89 26.08
C ARG A 362 -4.77 0.14 26.32
N VAL A 363 -5.25 -0.65 25.37
CA VAL A 363 -6.49 -1.43 25.48
C VAL A 363 -6.30 -2.69 26.35
N GLY A 364 -5.06 -3.09 26.65
CA GLY A 364 -4.74 -4.23 27.50
C GLY A 364 -4.79 -5.58 26.75
N ILE A 365 -4.27 -6.64 27.37
CA ILE A 365 -4.12 -7.98 26.72
C ILE A 365 -5.15 -9.00 27.26
N GLY A 366 -5.78 -8.72 28.40
CA GLY A 366 -6.52 -9.71 29.19
C GLY A 366 -7.92 -10.08 28.70
N ASP A 367 -8.64 -9.16 28.05
CA ASP A 367 -10.07 -9.33 27.71
C ASP A 367 -10.43 -8.81 26.31
N VAL A 368 -9.42 -8.73 25.43
CA VAL A 368 -9.54 -8.11 24.11
C VAL A 368 -9.80 -9.15 23.03
N SER A 369 -10.70 -8.82 22.10
CA SER A 369 -11.00 -9.66 20.92
C SER A 369 -9.74 -10.18 20.22
N GLU A 370 -9.73 -11.47 19.90
CA GLU A 370 -8.65 -12.14 19.16
C GLU A 370 -8.37 -11.47 17.81
N GLU A 371 -9.38 -10.86 17.19
CA GLU A 371 -9.25 -10.12 15.93
C GLU A 371 -8.39 -8.87 16.11
N LEU A 372 -8.56 -8.16 17.23
CA LEU A 372 -7.75 -6.99 17.56
C LEU A 372 -6.30 -7.40 17.88
N GLN A 373 -6.12 -8.54 18.55
CA GLN A 373 -4.79 -9.12 18.79
C GLN A 373 -4.12 -9.55 17.47
N GLY A 374 -4.88 -10.13 16.53
CA GLY A 374 -4.41 -10.43 15.18
C GLY A 374 -3.94 -9.20 14.42
N LEU A 375 -4.73 -8.14 14.47
CA LEU A 375 -4.39 -6.86 13.85
C LEU A 375 -3.13 -6.25 14.47
N ARG A 376 -2.93 -6.39 15.79
CA ARG A 376 -1.69 -5.97 16.46
C ARG A 376 -0.47 -6.68 15.88
N VAL A 377 -0.53 -7.99 15.68
CA VAL A 377 0.54 -8.76 15.04
C VAL A 377 0.83 -8.22 13.64
N GLU A 378 -0.20 -8.00 12.83
CA GLU A 378 -0.03 -7.46 11.46
C GLU A 378 0.65 -6.09 11.46
N VAL A 379 0.26 -5.17 12.35
CA VAL A 379 0.86 -3.83 12.46
C VAL A 379 2.32 -3.93 12.90
N GLN A 380 2.65 -4.80 13.85
CA GLN A 380 4.02 -5.01 14.32
C GLN A 380 4.91 -5.56 13.22
N LEU A 381 4.44 -6.56 12.47
CA LEU A 381 5.17 -7.12 11.33
C LEU A 381 5.40 -6.06 10.25
N GLN A 382 4.38 -5.27 9.93
CA GLN A 382 4.49 -4.20 8.93
C GLN A 382 5.49 -3.12 9.36
N CYS A 383 5.46 -2.73 10.65
CA CYS A 383 6.40 -1.77 11.20
C CYS A 383 7.84 -2.31 11.15
N ALA A 384 8.04 -3.58 11.52
CA ALA A 384 9.35 -4.22 11.45
C ALA A 384 9.88 -4.26 10.02
N GLU A 385 9.07 -4.74 9.06
CA GLU A 385 9.43 -4.81 7.64
C GLU A 385 9.94 -3.45 7.12
N TRP A 386 9.19 -2.38 7.37
CA TRP A 386 9.59 -1.04 6.92
C TRP A 386 10.78 -0.49 7.69
N SER A 387 10.92 -0.76 8.98
CA SER A 387 12.11 -0.34 9.75
C SER A 387 13.38 -1.11 9.37
N ILE A 388 13.25 -2.33 8.83
CA ILE A 388 14.37 -3.10 8.27
C ILE A 388 14.79 -2.54 6.92
N LEU A 389 13.82 -2.30 6.02
CA LEU A 389 14.08 -1.77 4.68
C LEU A 389 14.61 -0.33 4.73
N TYR A 390 14.13 0.46 5.68
CA TYR A 390 14.52 1.83 5.91
C TYR A 390 15.04 1.92 7.35
N PRO A 391 16.38 1.92 7.56
CA PRO A 391 17.03 1.73 8.86
C PRO A 391 16.80 2.95 9.77
N THR A 392 15.56 3.05 10.24
CA THR A 392 15.01 4.09 11.10
C THR A 392 15.13 3.72 12.57
N GLU A 393 15.42 2.45 12.85
CA GLU A 393 15.51 1.86 14.18
C GLU A 393 16.74 0.95 14.27
N THR A 394 17.24 0.74 15.49
CA THR A 394 18.32 -0.22 15.72
C THR A 394 17.79 -1.65 15.60
N SER A 395 18.67 -2.60 15.26
CA SER A 395 18.30 -4.01 15.19
C SER A 395 17.74 -4.57 16.51
N THR A 396 18.22 -4.07 17.65
CA THR A 396 17.66 -4.36 18.98
C THR A 396 16.23 -3.90 19.13
N ALA A 397 15.93 -2.66 18.73
CA ALA A 397 14.59 -2.11 18.82
C ALA A 397 13.63 -2.91 17.93
N ILE A 398 14.06 -3.26 16.71
CA ILE A 398 13.26 -4.05 15.77
C ILE A 398 12.90 -5.43 16.35
N LEU A 399 13.90 -6.12 16.89
CA LEU A 399 13.73 -7.45 17.47
C LEU A 399 12.77 -7.42 18.68
N LYS A 400 13.04 -6.53 19.64
CA LYS A 400 12.35 -6.53 20.94
C LYS A 400 10.98 -5.87 20.93
N HIS A 401 10.79 -4.84 20.13
CA HIS A 401 9.55 -4.06 20.15
C HIS A 401 8.56 -4.48 19.06
N PHE A 402 9.01 -5.17 18.01
CA PHE A 402 8.15 -5.55 16.89
C PHE A 402 8.13 -7.06 16.64
N LEU A 403 9.27 -7.70 16.33
CA LEU A 403 9.28 -9.08 15.84
C LEU A 403 9.02 -10.14 16.94
N GLU A 404 9.72 -10.08 18.07
CA GLU A 404 9.51 -11.04 19.18
C GLU A 404 8.09 -10.95 19.75
N PRO A 405 7.54 -9.74 20.05
CA PRO A 405 6.16 -9.64 20.53
C PRO A 405 5.14 -10.16 19.52
N ALA A 406 5.34 -9.89 18.22
CA ALA A 406 4.46 -10.36 17.16
C ALA A 406 4.44 -11.89 17.08
N ALA A 407 5.60 -12.54 17.08
CA ALA A 407 5.72 -14.00 17.04
C ALA A 407 5.09 -14.66 18.28
N GLN A 408 5.35 -14.11 19.47
CA GLN A 408 4.79 -14.64 20.72
C GLN A 408 3.26 -14.49 20.79
N LEU A 409 2.72 -13.36 20.33
CA LEU A 409 1.29 -13.12 20.29
C LEU A 409 0.61 -14.03 19.25
N ALA A 410 1.18 -14.17 18.06
CA ALA A 410 0.68 -15.08 17.02
C ALA A 410 0.65 -16.54 17.50
N LYS A 411 1.68 -16.98 18.24
CA LYS A 411 1.74 -18.32 18.84
C LYS A 411 0.64 -18.50 19.88
N THR A 412 0.40 -17.49 20.70
CA THR A 412 -0.66 -17.52 21.72
C THR A 412 -2.04 -17.64 21.07
N LEU A 413 -2.31 -16.87 20.01
CA LEU A 413 -3.56 -16.95 19.25
C LEU A 413 -3.76 -18.30 18.58
N HIS A 414 -2.71 -18.86 17.96
CA HIS A 414 -2.77 -20.19 17.35
C HIS A 414 -3.07 -21.29 18.38
N ASN A 415 -2.39 -21.27 19.53
CA ASN A 415 -2.57 -22.29 20.57
C ASN A 415 -3.95 -22.25 21.22
N LYS A 416 -4.60 -21.08 21.33
CA LYS A 416 -5.95 -20.94 21.88
C LYS A 416 -7.03 -21.67 21.06
N ARG A 417 -6.80 -21.92 19.76
CA ARG A 417 -7.79 -22.49 18.83
C ARG A 417 -7.39 -23.84 18.23
N SER A 418 -6.71 -24.68 19.01
CA SER A 418 -6.31 -26.04 18.59
C SER A 418 -7.48 -26.95 18.16
N ASP A 419 -8.73 -26.57 18.41
CA ASP A 419 -9.94 -27.31 18.04
C ASP A 419 -10.66 -26.66 16.84
N GLY A 420 -10.25 -27.01 15.61
CA GLY A 420 -10.94 -26.63 14.36
C GLY A 420 -10.45 -25.31 13.74
N LEU A 421 -9.67 -25.45 12.65
CA LEU A 421 -8.94 -24.38 11.94
C LEU A 421 -9.76 -23.15 11.53
N PRO A 422 -9.29 -21.94 11.91
CA PRO A 422 -9.24 -20.80 11.00
C PRO A 422 -7.83 -20.75 10.40
N GLN A 423 -7.70 -21.12 9.12
CA GLN A 423 -6.47 -21.07 8.33
C GLN A 423 -5.69 -19.73 8.47
N LYS A 424 -6.41 -18.65 8.80
CA LYS A 424 -5.88 -17.31 9.10
C LYS A 424 -4.80 -17.33 10.20
N TRP A 425 -5.04 -17.98 11.35
CA TRP A 425 -4.11 -17.90 12.48
C TRP A 425 -2.83 -18.70 12.26
N SER A 426 -2.95 -19.85 11.60
CA SER A 426 -1.78 -20.63 11.15
C SER A 426 -0.94 -19.82 10.17
N SER A 427 -1.56 -19.16 9.18
CA SER A 427 -0.85 -18.28 8.25
C SER A 427 -0.16 -17.13 8.97
N LEU A 428 -0.82 -16.49 9.94
CA LEU A 428 -0.27 -15.38 10.69
C LEU A 428 0.95 -15.81 11.54
N LEU A 429 0.87 -16.98 12.20
CA LEU A 429 1.98 -17.57 12.93
C LEU A 429 3.17 -17.87 12.02
N SER A 430 2.93 -18.48 10.86
CA SER A 430 3.97 -18.76 9.87
C SER A 430 4.64 -17.48 9.39
N THR A 431 3.87 -16.44 9.04
CA THR A 431 4.42 -15.14 8.61
C THR A 431 5.26 -14.49 9.71
N ALA A 432 4.77 -14.48 10.96
CA ALA A 432 5.49 -13.86 12.07
C ALA A 432 6.82 -14.57 12.37
N ASN A 433 6.80 -15.91 12.44
CA ASN A 433 8.00 -16.69 12.68
C ASN A 433 8.99 -16.61 11.52
N PHE A 434 8.51 -16.57 10.27
CA PHE A 434 9.38 -16.41 9.11
C PHE A 434 10.05 -15.04 9.10
N ALA A 435 9.30 -13.97 9.37
CA ALA A 435 9.86 -12.62 9.46
C ALA A 435 10.92 -12.51 10.56
N LEU A 436 10.67 -13.11 11.73
CA LEU A 436 11.65 -13.17 12.82
C LEU A 436 12.90 -13.97 12.42
N ALA A 437 12.71 -15.16 11.84
CA ALA A 437 13.82 -16.02 11.43
C ALA A 437 14.68 -15.38 10.33
N ASP A 438 14.06 -14.81 9.29
CA ASP A 438 14.74 -14.11 8.20
C ASP A 438 15.55 -12.91 8.72
N PHE A 439 14.98 -12.11 9.62
CA PHE A 439 15.69 -10.99 10.22
C PHE A 439 16.89 -11.44 11.07
N VAL A 440 16.69 -12.44 11.94
CA VAL A 440 17.77 -12.99 12.77
C VAL A 440 18.88 -13.61 11.91
N PHE A 441 18.52 -14.34 10.85
CA PHE A 441 19.47 -14.88 9.89
C PHE A 441 20.30 -13.77 9.21
N LYS A 442 19.66 -12.68 8.77
CA LYS A 442 20.36 -11.52 8.20
C LYS A 442 21.31 -10.84 9.20
N LEU A 443 20.95 -10.80 10.48
CA LEU A 443 21.86 -10.31 11.52
C LEU A 443 23.09 -11.22 11.66
N TYR A 444 22.91 -12.54 11.61
CA TYR A 444 24.04 -13.48 11.63
C TYR A 444 24.97 -13.31 10.44
N ASP A 445 24.41 -13.27 9.22
CA ASP A 445 25.18 -13.06 7.99
C ASP A 445 25.98 -11.73 8.05
N THR A 446 25.38 -10.68 8.61
CA THR A 446 26.05 -9.39 8.82
C THR A 446 27.21 -9.49 9.81
N ILE A 447 27.04 -10.21 10.93
CA ILE A 447 28.10 -10.41 11.92
C ILE A 447 29.22 -11.28 11.34
N GLU A 448 28.89 -12.35 10.61
CA GLU A 448 29.88 -13.23 9.96
C GLU A 448 30.71 -12.43 8.94
N LYS A 449 30.07 -11.63 8.10
CA LYS A 449 30.78 -10.70 7.19
C LYS A 449 31.65 -9.70 7.94
N ARG A 450 31.18 -9.14 9.06
CA ARG A 450 31.97 -8.23 9.90
C ARG A 450 33.25 -8.89 10.41
N LEU A 451 33.23 -10.18 10.74
CA LEU A 451 34.44 -10.90 11.15
C LEU A 451 35.49 -11.01 10.04
N GLU A 452 35.06 -10.98 8.79
CA GLU A 452 35.95 -11.12 7.64
C GLU A 452 36.63 -9.79 7.24
N THR A 453 36.13 -8.66 7.75
CA THR A 453 36.61 -7.32 7.39
C THR A 453 38.03 -7.06 7.89
N LYS A 454 38.71 -6.12 7.22
CA LYS A 454 40.08 -5.72 7.59
C LYS A 454 40.09 -5.01 8.93
N GLU A 455 39.06 -4.22 9.21
CA GLU A 455 38.83 -3.46 10.43
C GLU A 455 38.76 -4.40 11.63
N TRP A 456 37.98 -5.48 11.52
CA TRP A 456 37.89 -6.47 12.59
C TRP A 456 39.20 -7.22 12.80
N LYS A 457 39.89 -7.62 11.72
CA LYS A 457 41.22 -8.25 11.81
C LYS A 457 42.26 -7.32 12.44
N MET A 458 42.20 -6.02 12.14
CA MET A 458 43.04 -5.00 12.76
C MET A 458 42.73 -4.84 14.25
N LEU A 459 41.45 -4.85 14.64
CA LEU A 459 41.04 -4.82 16.05
C LEU A 459 41.56 -6.05 16.80
N GLN A 460 41.43 -7.25 16.23
CA GLN A 460 42.00 -8.48 16.82
C GLN A 460 43.52 -8.39 16.99
N LYS A 461 44.23 -7.85 15.99
CA LYS A 461 45.68 -7.66 16.06
C LYS A 461 46.10 -6.62 17.10
N ALA A 462 45.33 -5.53 17.24
CA ALA A 462 45.58 -4.52 18.24
C ALA A 462 45.34 -5.06 19.66
N ALA A 463 44.24 -5.81 19.85
CA ALA A 463 43.93 -6.49 21.10
C ALA A 463 45.00 -7.52 21.48
N SER A 464 45.48 -8.33 20.52
CA SER A 464 46.58 -9.27 20.78
C SER A 464 47.87 -8.53 21.13
N GLY A 465 48.20 -7.44 20.44
CA GLY A 465 49.37 -6.62 20.73
C GLY A 465 49.34 -6.01 22.14
N ARG A 466 48.19 -5.46 22.57
CA ARG A 466 48.01 -4.97 23.95
C ARG A 466 48.14 -6.07 25.00
N LYS A 467 47.63 -7.27 24.69
CA LYS A 467 47.77 -8.44 25.57
C LYS A 467 49.24 -8.89 25.69
N ASP A 468 49.98 -8.89 24.59
CA ASP A 468 51.41 -9.22 24.58
C ASP A 468 52.22 -8.18 25.37
N GLU A 469 51.93 -6.88 25.19
CA GLU A 469 52.54 -5.79 25.95
C GLU A 469 52.25 -5.92 27.46
N TYR A 470 51.01 -6.21 27.83
CA TYR A 470 50.63 -6.47 29.22
C TYR A 470 51.40 -7.63 29.83
N ASN A 471 51.52 -8.76 29.11
CA ASN A 471 52.27 -9.92 29.57
C ASN A 471 53.76 -9.60 29.76
N GLN A 472 54.37 -8.84 28.84
CA GLN A 472 55.76 -8.39 28.97
C GLN A 472 55.95 -7.50 30.21
N LEU A 473 55.02 -6.59 30.50
CA LEU A 473 55.09 -5.76 31.71
C LEU A 473 54.93 -6.58 33.00
N ILE A 474 54.10 -7.62 33.00
CA ILE A 474 54.01 -8.58 34.12
C ILE A 474 55.33 -9.32 34.30
N GLU A 475 55.92 -9.83 33.23
CA GLU A 475 57.19 -10.55 33.27
C GLU A 475 58.33 -9.66 33.79
N GLN A 476 58.42 -8.41 33.31
CA GLN A 476 59.38 -7.41 33.80
C GLN A 476 59.19 -7.09 35.30
N ASN A 477 57.93 -7.00 35.75
CA ASN A 477 57.63 -6.73 37.16
C ASN A 477 57.95 -7.95 38.05
N SER A 478 57.78 -9.18 37.55
CA SER A 478 58.05 -10.43 38.30
C SER A 478 59.55 -10.81 38.36
N SER A 479 60.34 -10.39 37.38
CA SER A 479 61.78 -10.64 37.30
C SER A 479 62.62 -9.69 38.18
N SER A 480 62.04 -8.58 38.64
CA SER A 480 62.63 -7.69 39.63
C SER A 480 62.59 -8.28 41.05
N LYS A 481 63.54 -9.17 41.36
CA LYS A 481 63.62 -9.89 42.65
C LYS A 481 64.16 -9.08 43.83
N LYS A 482 64.51 -7.80 43.65
CA LYS A 482 65.00 -6.93 44.73
C LYS A 482 64.04 -5.77 44.93
N SER A 483 63.43 -5.67 46.12
CA SER A 483 62.64 -4.50 46.51
C SER A 483 63.54 -3.25 46.49
N PRO A 484 63.37 -2.33 45.53
CA PRO A 484 64.22 -1.15 45.46
C PRO A 484 63.90 -0.21 46.63
N LYS A 485 64.91 0.52 47.10
CA LYS A 485 64.71 1.53 48.15
C LYS A 485 63.76 2.62 47.64
N LYS A 486 62.76 2.96 48.45
CA LYS A 486 61.78 4.02 48.18
C LYS A 486 62.51 5.33 47.83
N GLY A 487 62.23 5.90 46.66
CA GLY A 487 62.88 7.12 46.15
C GLY A 487 64.12 6.91 45.26
N SER A 488 64.47 5.66 44.90
CA SER A 488 65.45 5.41 43.84
C SER A 488 64.81 5.52 42.45
N LYS A 489 65.61 5.84 41.42
CA LYS A 489 65.15 5.82 40.02
C LYS A 489 64.55 4.47 39.61
N GLU A 490 65.05 3.38 40.19
CA GLU A 490 64.57 2.01 39.97
C GLU A 490 63.20 1.77 40.63
N TYR A 491 62.95 2.37 41.80
CA TYR A 491 61.65 2.37 42.45
C TYR A 491 60.60 3.14 41.63
N ASP A 492 60.94 4.32 41.12
CA ASP A 492 60.03 5.14 40.31
C ASP A 492 59.74 4.49 38.95
N PHE A 493 60.75 3.83 38.35
CA PHE A 493 60.58 3.03 37.13
C PHE A 493 59.61 1.87 37.34
N LEU A 494 59.78 1.05 38.39
CA LEU A 494 58.88 -0.07 38.68
C LEU A 494 57.46 0.39 39.05
N LEU A 495 57.33 1.54 39.72
CA LEU A 495 56.03 2.13 40.01
C LEU A 495 55.29 2.57 38.74
N ASN A 496 56.01 3.12 37.75
CA ASN A 496 55.43 3.46 36.45
C ASN A 496 55.05 2.21 35.65
N VAL A 497 55.90 1.18 35.64
CA VAL A 497 55.59 -0.14 35.04
C VAL A 497 54.31 -0.74 35.67
N GLN A 498 54.16 -0.66 36.99
CA GLN A 498 52.94 -1.13 37.66
C GLN A 498 51.68 -0.31 37.31
N LYS A 499 51.80 1.01 37.16
CA LYS A 499 50.69 1.86 36.73
C LYS A 499 50.25 1.53 35.31
N GLU A 500 51.21 1.37 34.41
CA GLU A 500 50.93 1.05 33.01
C GLU A 500 50.34 -0.36 32.86
N ALA A 501 50.87 -1.35 33.60
CA ALA A 501 50.32 -2.69 33.65
C ALA A 501 48.86 -2.70 34.16
N ARG A 502 48.52 -1.87 35.16
CA ARG A 502 47.13 -1.75 35.63
C ARG A 502 46.21 -1.12 34.58
N ARG A 503 46.68 -0.14 33.81
CA ARG A 503 45.89 0.45 32.70
C ARG A 503 45.64 -0.58 31.61
N LEU A 504 46.70 -1.23 31.14
CA LEU A 504 46.64 -2.28 30.12
C LEU A 504 45.79 -3.48 30.57
N ALA A 505 45.78 -3.84 31.85
CA ALA A 505 44.92 -4.90 32.36
C ALA A 505 43.43 -4.62 32.10
N VAL A 506 42.98 -3.37 32.29
CA VAL A 506 41.59 -2.96 32.04
C VAL A 506 41.28 -2.97 30.55
N GLU A 507 42.21 -2.49 29.72
CA GLU A 507 42.05 -2.48 28.26
C GLU A 507 41.99 -3.91 27.70
N VAL A 508 42.88 -4.81 28.14
CA VAL A 508 42.90 -6.22 27.73
C VAL A 508 41.63 -6.95 28.17
N ASP A 509 41.12 -6.69 29.37
CA ASP A 509 39.87 -7.27 29.84
C ASP A 509 38.66 -6.80 29.01
N ASN A 510 38.61 -5.52 28.65
CA ASN A 510 37.58 -4.97 27.77
C ASN A 510 37.66 -5.57 26.35
N ASP A 511 38.86 -5.64 25.76
CA ASP A 511 39.08 -6.25 24.45
C ASP A 511 38.68 -7.73 24.44
N THR A 512 39.02 -8.46 25.50
CA THR A 512 38.68 -9.87 25.64
C THR A 512 37.17 -10.05 25.74
N ARG A 513 36.49 -9.22 26.55
CA ARG A 513 35.03 -9.23 26.66
C ARG A 513 34.34 -8.90 25.33
N GLU A 514 34.84 -7.93 24.57
CA GLU A 514 34.28 -7.56 23.27
C GLU A 514 34.45 -8.70 22.24
N ILE A 515 35.66 -9.23 22.08
CA ILE A 515 35.97 -10.30 21.13
C ILE A 515 35.23 -11.59 21.50
N ASP A 516 35.30 -12.01 22.76
CA ASP A 516 34.61 -13.22 23.22
C ASP A 516 33.10 -13.07 23.14
N GLY A 517 32.55 -11.88 23.45
CA GLY A 517 31.13 -11.60 23.29
C GLY A 517 30.63 -11.85 21.86
N VAL A 518 31.39 -11.40 20.85
CA VAL A 518 31.05 -11.64 19.44
C VAL A 518 31.21 -13.12 19.07
N LEU A 519 32.32 -13.76 19.45
CA LEU A 519 32.61 -15.16 19.08
C LEU A 519 31.68 -16.17 19.78
N VAL A 520 31.32 -15.94 21.03
CA VAL A 520 30.38 -16.77 21.80
C VAL A 520 28.98 -16.62 21.22
N SER A 521 28.56 -15.39 20.89
CA SER A 521 27.26 -15.13 20.25
C SER A 521 27.13 -15.80 18.89
N LEU A 522 28.22 -15.96 18.13
CA LEU A 522 28.20 -16.73 16.87
C LEU A 522 28.18 -18.24 17.10
N LYS A 523 29.00 -18.76 18.03
CA LYS A 523 29.07 -20.21 18.31
C LYS A 523 27.77 -20.78 18.86
N LYS A 524 27.03 -20.00 19.65
CA LYS A 524 25.79 -20.44 20.30
C LYS A 524 24.62 -20.66 19.34
N TYR A 525 24.63 -19.99 18.19
CA TYR A 525 23.53 -20.02 17.22
C TYR A 525 23.86 -20.76 15.91
N ARG A 526 25.11 -21.23 15.76
CA ARG A 526 25.51 -22.17 14.71
C ARG A 526 25.15 -23.63 15.06
N LYS A 527 24.70 -23.88 16.30
CA LYS A 527 24.13 -25.15 16.77
C LYS A 527 22.62 -24.99 16.86
#